data_AF-A0A1X7K6K3-F1
#
_entry.id   AF-A0A1X7K6K3-F1
#
_cell.length_a   1.000
_cell.length_b   1.000
_cell.length_c   1.000
_cell.angle_alpha   90.00
_cell.angle_beta   90.00
_cell.angle_gamma   90.00
#
_symmetry.space_group_name_H-M   'P 1'
#
loop_
_entity.id
_entity.type
_entity.pdbx_description
1 polymer ?
#
loop_
_entity_poly.entity_id
_entity_poly.type
_entity_poly.pdbx_seq_one_letter_code
_entity_poly.pdbx_strand_id
1 'polypeptide(L)'
;MKKLLLSSLIAAGAFSMFSACSDDSTIAPVSTTPSSDSGYLSSASSSSGTIASNPGSSSTVDPGLGGGSESSSSSSAVAPNPGSSSNVNPAQSSSSVNPTSSATPGSSASESSSSTEPEVGADGFPTLESYGPPPAEYTKDILSNGNKGWNSRYWDACKPHCSWISDGQEGKTDTTTQESYEKGMTTARNCNIHDVEVPTFTLGHAVQQYWFGFEGTNSACGNAKEKGVFTCTDMAPIAVNENLSYAYVAGPGSQTTCGKCFHLQYDGSFKDASGNNAPKETHKALKGKHIVVMTSNIGHDVENGQFDLMVPGGGVGAFDALSTQVNGANINWGAGFGGFLTECQSKHGYDNKLEVYQECVKDMCDAAFGSAGLPNLLRGCHWFADWYMAADNPTYHWEEVECPQYLIDHYMTRINKTKDNRYKWHDDWSTYKEGDPLEEQECLTDEYPNGCKPN
;
A
#
# COMPACT_ATOMS: atom_id res chain seq x y z
N MET A 1 6.32 -66.21 -22.97
CA MET A 1 5.62 -66.35 -24.26
C MET A 1 5.50 -64.97 -24.91
N LYS A 2 5.37 -64.93 -26.25
CA LYS A 2 5.03 -63.80 -27.17
C LYS A 2 4.41 -62.54 -26.51
N LYS A 3 4.64 -61.29 -26.96
CA LYS A 3 5.28 -60.77 -28.21
C LYS A 3 5.67 -59.27 -28.04
N LEU A 4 6.57 -58.75 -28.89
CA LEU A 4 6.85 -57.31 -29.04
C LEU A 4 5.65 -56.54 -29.64
N LEU A 5 5.63 -55.22 -29.46
CA LEU A 5 5.55 -54.25 -30.58
C LEU A 5 6.12 -52.88 -30.19
N LEU A 6 6.95 -52.31 -31.07
CA LEU A 6 7.43 -50.92 -31.06
C LEU A 6 6.44 -50.03 -31.83
N SER A 7 6.42 -48.73 -31.52
CA SER A 7 6.37 -47.67 -32.54
C SER A 7 6.85 -46.34 -31.95
N SER A 8 7.84 -45.74 -32.60
CA SER A 8 8.35 -44.40 -32.31
C SER A 8 7.56 -43.34 -33.08
N LEU A 9 7.51 -42.11 -32.58
CA LEU A 9 7.49 -40.91 -33.44
C LEU A 9 8.04 -39.70 -32.68
N ILE A 10 8.66 -38.79 -33.43
CA ILE A 10 9.52 -37.69 -32.97
C ILE A 10 8.79 -36.37 -33.20
N ALA A 11 8.85 -35.46 -32.22
CA ALA A 11 8.76 -34.01 -32.47
C ALA A 11 9.44 -33.22 -31.34
N ALA A 12 10.49 -32.46 -31.67
CA ALA A 12 10.91 -31.29 -30.91
C ALA A 12 9.88 -30.15 -31.15
N GLY A 13 9.76 -29.09 -30.35
CA GLY A 13 10.59 -28.62 -29.23
C GLY A 13 10.97 -27.15 -29.45
N ALA A 14 10.71 -26.28 -28.47
CA ALA A 14 11.23 -24.90 -28.41
C ALA A 14 10.99 -24.29 -27.01
N PHE A 15 12.03 -24.28 -26.18
CA PHE A 15 12.19 -23.32 -25.08
C PHE A 15 13.59 -22.74 -25.26
N SER A 16 13.69 -21.45 -25.53
CA SER A 16 14.96 -20.76 -25.81
C SER A 16 15.32 -19.83 -24.65
N MET A 17 16.16 -20.31 -23.74
CA MET A 17 16.99 -19.43 -22.91
C MET A 17 18.10 -18.84 -23.79
N PHE A 18 18.43 -17.56 -23.58
CA PHE A 18 19.67 -16.96 -24.08
C PHE A 18 20.53 -16.52 -22.90
N SER A 19 21.59 -17.29 -22.63
CA SER A 19 22.78 -16.83 -21.94
C SER A 19 23.94 -16.93 -22.92
N ALA A 20 24.69 -15.85 -23.10
CA ALA A 20 25.89 -15.84 -23.93
C ALA A 20 27.05 -15.23 -23.14
N CYS A 21 27.96 -16.09 -22.68
CA CYS A 21 29.27 -15.66 -22.23
C CYS A 21 30.23 -15.54 -23.43
N SER A 22 31.18 -14.64 -23.30
CA SER A 22 32.27 -14.39 -24.26
C SER A 22 33.28 -15.54 -24.28
N ASP A 23 34.09 -15.64 -25.35
CA ASP A 23 35.46 -16.16 -25.23
C ASP A 23 36.43 -15.58 -26.28
N ASP A 24 37.73 -15.68 -25.98
CA ASP A 24 38.85 -14.84 -26.45
C ASP A 24 39.67 -15.41 -27.64
N SER A 25 40.50 -14.57 -28.31
CA SER A 25 41.82 -14.94 -28.88
C SER A 25 42.67 -13.75 -29.41
N THR A 26 43.51 -13.17 -28.53
CA THR A 26 44.95 -12.82 -28.72
C THR A 26 45.51 -11.84 -29.81
N ILE A 27 46.10 -10.71 -29.33
CA ILE A 27 47.46 -10.12 -29.61
C ILE A 27 47.85 -9.79 -31.08
N ALA A 28 47.78 -8.53 -31.59
CA ALA A 28 48.67 -7.33 -31.44
C ALA A 28 49.92 -7.27 -32.39
N PRO A 29 50.63 -6.13 -32.62
CA PRO A 29 50.36 -4.69 -32.38
C PRO A 29 50.61 -3.75 -33.61
N VAL A 30 50.43 -2.42 -33.47
CA VAL A 30 51.33 -1.29 -33.90
C VAL A 30 50.57 0.07 -33.96
N SER A 31 51.29 1.15 -33.67
CA SER A 31 50.83 2.55 -33.51
C SER A 31 50.66 3.36 -34.80
N THR A 32 49.81 4.40 -34.78
CA THR A 32 50.20 5.85 -34.85
C THR A 32 49.00 6.81 -34.80
N THR A 33 49.00 7.70 -33.79
CA THR A 33 48.70 9.17 -33.75
C THR A 33 47.73 9.92 -34.73
N PRO A 34 47.21 11.12 -34.34
CA PRO A 34 45.86 11.56 -34.72
C PRO A 34 45.76 12.82 -35.63
N SER A 35 44.54 13.11 -36.08
CA SER A 35 44.06 14.39 -36.67
C SER A 35 42.53 14.38 -36.61
N SER A 36 41.80 15.25 -35.91
CA SER A 36 41.71 16.74 -35.91
C SER A 36 40.69 17.29 -36.92
N ASP A 37 40.02 18.37 -36.50
CA ASP A 37 38.96 19.15 -37.16
C ASP A 37 37.55 18.50 -37.25
N SER A 38 36.48 19.08 -36.68
CA SER A 38 35.97 20.47 -36.78
C SER A 38 35.53 20.76 -38.23
N GLY A 39 34.25 20.70 -38.61
CA GLY A 39 33.04 21.28 -38.01
C GLY A 39 32.50 22.30 -39.03
N TYR A 40 31.19 22.44 -39.25
CA TYR A 40 30.55 23.69 -39.75
C TYR A 40 29.02 23.56 -39.84
N LEU A 41 28.33 24.67 -39.54
CA LEU A 41 26.88 24.87 -39.66
C LEU A 41 26.49 25.31 -41.09
N SER A 42 25.24 25.10 -41.50
CA SER A 42 24.24 26.19 -41.66
C SER A 42 22.99 25.83 -42.50
N SER A 43 21.84 26.40 -42.10
CA SER A 43 20.69 26.91 -42.91
C SER A 43 20.04 26.00 -44.00
N ALA A 44 18.76 25.61 -43.87
CA ALA A 44 17.54 26.35 -44.28
C ALA A 44 17.26 26.31 -45.82
N SER A 45 16.03 26.24 -46.37
CA SER A 45 14.65 26.20 -45.84
C SER A 45 13.64 25.89 -46.98
N SER A 46 12.42 25.41 -46.66
CA SER A 46 11.17 25.42 -47.49
C SER A 46 11.17 24.65 -48.84
N SER A 47 10.09 24.12 -49.42
CA SER A 47 8.63 24.00 -49.14
C SER A 47 8.01 23.10 -50.25
N SER A 48 6.82 22.46 -50.18
CA SER A 48 5.83 22.10 -49.14
C SER A 48 4.78 21.17 -49.80
N GLY A 49 4.02 20.33 -49.07
CA GLY A 49 3.08 19.37 -49.70
C GLY A 49 2.16 18.53 -48.81
N THR A 50 1.26 19.18 -48.06
CA THR A 50 -0.09 18.73 -47.63
C THR A 50 -0.38 17.24 -47.32
N ILE A 51 -0.85 16.96 -46.10
CA ILE A 51 -2.25 16.56 -45.76
C ILE A 51 -2.42 16.74 -44.24
N ALA A 52 -3.61 17.16 -43.79
CA ALA A 52 -3.93 17.40 -42.37
C ALA A 52 -5.33 16.89 -42.03
N SER A 53 -5.52 16.34 -40.82
CA SER A 53 -6.80 16.18 -40.13
C SER A 53 -6.61 16.01 -38.61
N ASN A 54 -7.21 16.89 -37.81
CA ASN A 54 -7.72 16.64 -36.44
C ASN A 54 -9.18 16.08 -36.60
N PRO A 55 -9.93 15.54 -35.61
CA PRO A 55 -10.08 15.86 -34.17
C PRO A 55 -9.90 14.59 -33.27
N GLY A 56 -10.22 14.51 -31.97
CA GLY A 56 -10.85 15.43 -30.99
C GLY A 56 -12.16 14.88 -30.37
N SER A 57 -12.05 14.36 -29.14
CA SER A 57 -13.07 14.23 -28.06
C SER A 57 -14.35 13.37 -28.16
N SER A 58 -14.63 12.75 -26.99
CA SER A 58 -15.95 12.42 -26.40
C SER A 58 -16.75 11.20 -26.89
N SER A 59 -17.17 10.37 -25.93
CA SER A 59 -18.35 9.51 -26.02
C SER A 59 -19.09 9.43 -24.68
N THR A 60 -19.97 10.40 -24.43
CA THR A 60 -21.07 10.28 -23.45
C THR A 60 -22.09 9.26 -23.93
N VAL A 61 -22.69 8.48 -23.03
CA VAL A 61 -23.80 7.57 -23.34
C VAL A 61 -25.07 8.05 -22.64
N ASP A 62 -26.11 8.31 -23.42
CA ASP A 62 -27.47 8.66 -22.98
C ASP A 62 -28.47 7.74 -23.73
N PRO A 63 -29.40 7.03 -23.07
CA PRO A 63 -30.21 5.99 -23.73
C PRO A 63 -31.50 6.53 -24.36
N GLY A 64 -31.62 6.38 -25.69
CA GLY A 64 -32.83 6.71 -26.46
C GLY A 64 -33.91 5.61 -26.46
N LEU A 65 -35.19 6.03 -26.46
CA LEU A 65 -36.39 5.20 -26.32
C LEU A 65 -36.90 4.54 -27.62
N GLY A 66 -37.59 3.40 -27.47
CA GLY A 66 -38.57 2.83 -28.41
C GLY A 66 -38.52 1.30 -28.53
N GLY A 67 -39.63 0.53 -28.56
CA GLY A 67 -41.05 0.85 -28.34
C GLY A 67 -42.00 -0.26 -28.86
N GLY A 68 -42.87 -0.80 -27.98
CA GLY A 68 -43.98 -1.74 -28.31
C GLY A 68 -43.62 -3.25 -28.25
N SER A 69 -44.53 -4.16 -27.87
CA SER A 69 -45.94 -4.03 -27.40
C SER A 69 -46.49 -5.34 -26.77
N GLU A 70 -47.56 -5.23 -25.96
CA GLU A 70 -48.41 -6.32 -25.40
C GLU A 70 -47.75 -7.23 -24.32
N SER A 71 -48.37 -7.61 -23.19
CA SER A 71 -49.65 -7.32 -22.51
C SER A 71 -49.49 -7.63 -20.99
N SER A 72 -50.41 -7.51 -20.01
CA SER A 72 -51.76 -6.93 -19.84
C SER A 72 -52.17 -6.98 -18.35
N SER A 73 -52.96 -5.99 -17.86
CA SER A 73 -53.78 -5.98 -16.62
C SER A 73 -53.07 -6.12 -15.24
N SER A 74 -53.51 -5.50 -14.13
CA SER A 74 -54.72 -4.69 -13.84
C SER A 74 -54.48 -3.62 -12.74
N SER A 75 -55.39 -2.66 -12.66
CA SER A 75 -55.40 -1.47 -11.81
C SER A 75 -55.93 -1.67 -10.38
N SER A 76 -55.50 -0.81 -9.43
CA SER A 76 -56.39 0.14 -8.72
C SER A 76 -55.61 1.07 -7.77
N ALA A 77 -56.03 2.33 -7.66
CA ALA A 77 -55.45 3.33 -6.75
C ALA A 77 -56.56 4.02 -5.93
N VAL A 78 -56.32 4.27 -4.64
CA VAL A 78 -57.09 5.20 -3.77
C VAL A 78 -56.18 5.80 -2.70
N ALA A 79 -56.39 7.07 -2.37
CA ALA A 79 -55.81 7.85 -1.26
C ALA A 79 -56.85 8.93 -0.85
N PRO A 80 -56.67 9.80 0.19
CA PRO A 80 -55.89 9.73 1.45
C PRO A 80 -56.70 10.20 2.71
N ASN A 81 -55.99 10.55 3.82
CA ASN A 81 -56.34 11.49 4.94
C ASN A 81 -57.21 11.01 6.15
N PRO A 82 -57.22 11.72 7.32
CA PRO A 82 -56.18 12.51 8.01
C PRO A 82 -56.15 12.44 9.59
N GLY A 83 -55.13 13.06 10.23
CA GLY A 83 -55.17 13.64 11.61
C GLY A 83 -54.65 12.77 12.78
N SER A 84 -54.08 13.29 13.89
CA SER A 84 -53.78 14.67 14.32
C SER A 84 -52.69 14.74 15.43
N SER A 85 -52.16 15.95 15.65
CA SER A 85 -51.25 16.44 16.73
C SER A 85 -51.70 16.13 18.19
N SER A 86 -50.89 16.24 19.26
CA SER A 86 -50.08 17.42 19.66
C SER A 86 -49.01 17.22 20.76
N ASN A 87 -48.06 18.16 20.82
CA ASN A 87 -47.07 18.37 21.90
C ASN A 87 -47.62 19.21 23.07
N VAL A 88 -47.13 18.97 24.31
CA VAL A 88 -46.67 20.06 25.21
C VAL A 88 -45.70 19.57 26.32
N ASN A 89 -44.63 20.35 26.56
CA ASN A 89 -43.83 20.44 27.80
C ASN A 89 -44.34 21.73 28.57
N PRO A 90 -43.94 22.13 29.80
CA PRO A 90 -42.56 22.13 30.35
C PRO A 90 -42.40 22.07 31.91
N ALA A 91 -41.19 22.44 32.39
CA ALA A 91 -40.83 23.03 33.71
C ALA A 91 -40.74 22.08 34.94
N GLN A 92 -39.52 21.76 35.40
CA GLN A 92 -38.68 22.49 36.40
C GLN A 92 -39.09 22.28 37.89
N SER A 93 -38.20 21.69 38.70
CA SER A 93 -37.51 22.37 39.83
C SER A 93 -36.82 21.42 40.83
N SER A 94 -35.58 21.76 41.13
CA SER A 94 -34.72 21.39 42.27
C SER A 94 -35.34 20.82 43.57
N SER A 95 -34.63 19.90 44.23
CA SER A 95 -33.83 20.26 45.44
C SER A 95 -33.01 19.09 46.01
N SER A 96 -31.91 19.43 46.68
CA SER A 96 -30.89 18.52 47.21
C SER A 96 -31.18 18.11 48.66
N VAL A 97 -30.90 16.85 49.02
CA VAL A 97 -30.42 16.46 50.38
C VAL A 97 -29.69 15.12 50.32
N ASN A 98 -28.59 15.03 51.07
CA ASN A 98 -27.88 13.80 51.43
C ASN A 98 -27.83 13.76 52.96
N PRO A 99 -27.96 12.61 53.63
CA PRO A 99 -26.75 12.07 54.26
C PRO A 99 -26.65 10.53 54.37
N THR A 100 -25.45 10.03 54.07
CA THR A 100 -24.62 9.14 54.91
C THR A 100 -25.29 7.96 55.65
N SER A 101 -25.00 6.71 55.22
CA SER A 101 -24.16 5.76 56.00
C SER A 101 -24.16 4.31 55.47
N SER A 102 -22.96 3.80 55.18
CA SER A 102 -22.46 2.42 55.39
C SER A 102 -23.32 1.19 55.07
N ALA A 103 -22.90 0.41 54.05
CA ALA A 103 -22.51 -1.01 54.23
C ALA A 103 -21.79 -1.55 52.97
N THR A 104 -20.51 -1.90 53.08
CA THR A 104 -19.81 -2.81 52.14
C THR A 104 -20.01 -4.26 52.59
N PRO A 105 -20.04 -5.21 51.64
CA PRO A 105 -18.96 -6.20 51.66
C PRO A 105 -18.39 -6.54 50.27
N GLY A 106 -17.09 -6.86 50.29
CA GLY A 106 -16.20 -7.00 49.14
C GLY A 106 -16.61 -7.93 48.00
N SER A 107 -16.10 -7.57 46.82
CA SER A 107 -15.42 -8.52 45.94
C SER A 107 -14.16 -7.87 45.38
N SER A 108 -13.08 -8.64 45.30
CA SER A 108 -11.77 -8.21 44.81
C SER A 108 -11.76 -8.14 43.28
N ALA A 109 -11.75 -6.93 42.75
CA ALA A 109 -11.31 -6.64 41.38
C ALA A 109 -10.07 -5.75 41.47
N SER A 110 -8.93 -6.27 41.01
CA SER A 110 -7.68 -5.52 40.92
C SER A 110 -7.70 -4.65 39.66
N GLU A 111 -8.59 -3.66 39.61
CA GLU A 111 -8.58 -2.67 38.55
C GLU A 111 -7.35 -1.76 38.69
N SER A 112 -6.29 -2.10 37.96
CA SER A 112 -5.23 -1.13 37.65
C SER A 112 -5.75 -0.16 36.60
N SER A 113 -6.59 0.77 37.04
CA SER A 113 -7.01 1.94 36.26
C SER A 113 -5.88 2.97 36.22
N SER A 114 -4.78 2.64 35.53
CA SER A 114 -3.79 3.63 35.10
C SER A 114 -4.31 4.37 33.88
N SER A 115 -5.19 5.34 34.11
CA SER A 115 -5.61 6.32 33.10
C SER A 115 -4.48 7.32 32.82
N THR A 116 -3.36 6.81 32.33
CA THR A 116 -2.30 7.60 31.70
C THR A 116 -2.61 7.61 30.21
N GLU A 117 -2.67 8.79 29.58
CA GLU A 117 -2.71 8.85 28.12
C GLU A 117 -1.45 8.14 27.57
N PRO A 118 -1.55 7.38 26.47
CA PRO A 118 -0.40 6.68 25.91
C PRO A 118 0.70 7.68 25.55
N GLU A 119 1.95 7.31 25.80
CA GLU A 119 3.09 8.17 25.46
C GLU A 119 3.16 8.33 23.94
N VAL A 120 2.99 9.56 23.46
CA VAL A 120 3.00 9.89 22.02
C VAL A 120 4.43 10.22 21.59
N GLY A 121 4.90 9.54 20.54
CA GLY A 121 6.18 9.76 19.90
C GLY A 121 6.25 11.07 19.11
N ALA A 122 7.43 11.36 18.57
CA ALA A 122 7.70 12.58 17.79
C ALA A 122 6.99 12.62 16.42
N ASP A 123 6.43 11.49 15.99
CA ASP A 123 5.61 11.28 14.78
C ASP A 123 4.09 11.50 15.02
N GLY A 124 3.70 11.79 16.27
CA GLY A 124 2.31 11.97 16.65
C GLY A 124 1.53 10.67 16.82
N PHE A 125 2.22 9.53 16.91
CA PHE A 125 1.62 8.21 17.20
C PHE A 125 2.00 7.71 18.60
N PRO A 126 1.17 6.87 19.23
CA PRO A 126 1.57 6.17 20.46
C PRO A 126 2.87 5.37 20.25
N THR A 127 3.78 5.40 21.24
CA THR A 127 4.98 4.55 21.21
C THR A 127 4.60 3.08 21.22
N LEU A 128 5.45 2.21 20.65
CA LEU A 128 5.17 0.79 20.50
C LEU A 128 4.88 0.11 21.85
N GLU A 129 5.57 0.53 22.90
CA GLU A 129 5.38 0.09 24.28
C GLU A 129 4.04 0.54 24.88
N SER A 130 3.53 1.71 24.48
CA SER A 130 2.28 2.28 25.01
C SER A 130 1.01 1.56 24.52
N TYR A 131 1.09 0.81 23.41
CA TYR A 131 0.02 -0.11 22.98
C TYR A 131 -0.15 -1.32 23.92
N GLY A 132 0.80 -1.56 24.83
CA GLY A 132 0.77 -2.69 25.75
C GLY A 132 1.19 -4.02 25.10
N PRO A 133 1.06 -5.14 25.83
CA PRO A 133 1.50 -6.44 25.33
C PRO A 133 0.62 -6.92 24.16
N PRO A 134 1.21 -7.50 23.10
CA PRO A 134 0.46 -8.00 21.96
C PRO A 134 -0.47 -9.16 22.36
N PRO A 135 -1.69 -9.25 21.79
CA PRO A 135 -2.57 -10.41 21.90
C PRO A 135 -1.85 -11.74 21.64
N ALA A 136 -2.10 -12.73 22.50
CA ALA A 136 -1.48 -14.05 22.40
C ALA A 136 -1.74 -14.76 21.06
N GLU A 137 -2.88 -14.47 20.42
CA GLU A 137 -3.27 -14.99 19.10
C GLU A 137 -2.21 -14.70 18.02
N TYR A 138 -1.54 -13.55 18.11
CA TYR A 138 -0.47 -13.15 17.17
C TYR A 138 0.81 -13.97 17.29
N THR A 139 0.88 -14.88 18.26
CA THR A 139 2.02 -15.80 18.51
C THR A 139 1.56 -17.26 18.63
N LYS A 140 0.34 -17.57 18.19
CA LYS A 140 -0.23 -18.92 18.20
C LYS A 140 0.50 -19.82 17.19
N ASP A 141 0.82 -21.05 17.56
CA ASP A 141 1.40 -22.00 16.59
C ASP A 141 0.33 -22.46 15.58
N ILE A 142 0.56 -22.17 14.30
CA ILE A 142 -0.33 -22.45 13.17
C ILE A 142 0.33 -23.28 12.05
N LEU A 143 1.58 -23.75 12.23
CA LEU A 143 2.31 -24.55 11.23
C LEU A 143 1.62 -25.87 10.82
N SER A 144 0.62 -26.32 11.58
CA SER A 144 -0.10 -27.58 11.34
C SER A 144 -1.48 -27.43 10.70
N ASN A 145 -2.04 -26.22 10.71
CA ASN A 145 -3.48 -25.97 10.50
C ASN A 145 -3.79 -24.65 9.77
N GLY A 146 -2.87 -23.69 9.71
CA GLY A 146 -3.03 -22.47 8.91
C GLY A 146 -2.95 -22.74 7.41
N ASN A 147 -3.55 -21.86 6.61
CA ASN A 147 -3.44 -21.88 5.15
C ASN A 147 -1.98 -21.66 4.73
N LYS A 148 -1.50 -22.31 3.67
CA LYS A 148 -0.13 -22.07 3.17
C LYS A 148 -0.07 -20.82 2.30
N GLY A 149 1.06 -20.11 2.38
CA GLY A 149 1.38 -18.96 1.54
C GLY A 149 2.89 -18.72 1.44
N TRP A 150 3.27 -17.68 0.71
CA TRP A 150 4.67 -17.27 0.53
C TRP A 150 4.74 -15.75 0.38
N ASN A 151 5.82 -15.12 0.87
CA ASN A 151 5.98 -13.68 0.72
C ASN A 151 6.79 -13.35 -0.53
N SER A 152 6.50 -12.23 -1.16
CA SER A 152 7.51 -11.46 -1.89
C SER A 152 7.85 -10.19 -1.07
N ARG A 153 8.65 -9.29 -1.64
CA ARG A 153 9.00 -8.00 -1.02
C ARG A 153 9.03 -6.91 -2.08
N TYR A 154 8.56 -5.72 -1.72
CA TYR A 154 8.60 -4.52 -2.58
C TYR A 154 8.63 -3.22 -1.74
N TRP A 155 9.12 -2.14 -2.34
CA TRP A 155 8.79 -0.77 -1.93
C TRP A 155 8.98 0.16 -3.12
N ASP A 156 7.89 0.48 -3.80
CA ASP A 156 7.84 1.39 -4.95
C ASP A 156 7.63 2.87 -4.55
N ALA A 157 7.27 3.10 -3.29
CA ALA A 157 6.78 4.36 -2.71
C ALA A 157 5.53 4.94 -3.40
N CYS A 158 4.80 4.17 -4.21
CA CYS A 158 3.55 4.61 -4.82
C CYS A 158 2.49 4.92 -3.74
N LYS A 159 1.50 5.75 -4.07
CA LYS A 159 0.26 5.84 -3.28
C LYS A 159 -0.35 4.43 -3.16
N PRO A 160 -0.63 3.91 -1.94
CA PRO A 160 -1.23 2.59 -1.76
C PRO A 160 -2.58 2.46 -2.47
N HIS A 161 -2.94 1.30 -3.01
CA HIS A 161 -4.21 1.14 -3.71
C HIS A 161 -5.42 1.37 -2.78
N CYS A 162 -5.31 1.03 -1.49
CA CYS A 162 -6.32 1.33 -0.47
C CYS A 162 -6.36 2.80 -0.02
N SER A 163 -5.57 3.67 -0.65
CA SER A 163 -5.68 5.13 -0.50
C SER A 163 -6.56 5.75 -1.59
N TRP A 164 -7.03 4.95 -2.57
CA TRP A 164 -8.03 5.38 -3.55
C TRP A 164 -9.45 5.05 -3.09
N ILE A 165 -10.36 5.99 -3.34
CA ILE A 165 -11.80 5.84 -3.09
C ILE A 165 -12.54 5.23 -4.29
N SER A 166 -13.70 4.64 -4.02
CA SER A 166 -14.63 4.12 -5.04
C SER A 166 -16.03 3.91 -4.48
N ASP A 167 -17.04 3.89 -5.34
CA ASP A 167 -18.38 3.43 -4.98
C ASP A 167 -18.43 1.89 -5.04
N GLY A 168 -17.82 1.24 -4.05
CA GLY A 168 -17.85 -0.22 -3.86
C GLY A 168 -17.04 -1.04 -4.87
N GLN A 169 -16.03 -0.46 -5.54
CA GLN A 169 -15.15 -1.24 -6.43
C GLN A 169 -14.18 -2.11 -5.62
N GLU A 170 -14.00 -3.37 -6.04
CA GLU A 170 -13.10 -4.30 -5.38
C GLU A 170 -11.66 -3.73 -5.30
N GLY A 171 -11.07 -3.87 -4.12
CA GLY A 171 -9.69 -3.51 -3.82
C GLY A 171 -9.41 -2.03 -3.56
N LYS A 172 -10.40 -1.15 -3.69
CA LYS A 172 -10.34 0.26 -3.25
C LYS A 172 -11.13 0.45 -1.96
N THR A 173 -10.98 1.59 -1.30
CA THR A 173 -11.85 1.97 -0.19
C THR A 173 -13.26 2.26 -0.70
N ASP A 174 -14.27 1.67 -0.05
CA ASP A 174 -15.69 1.88 -0.38
C ASP A 174 -16.23 3.16 0.28
N THR A 175 -16.57 4.16 -0.53
CA THR A 175 -17.18 5.42 -0.13
C THR A 175 -18.70 5.46 -0.34
N THR A 176 -19.35 4.36 -0.72
CA THR A 176 -20.81 4.30 -0.97
C THR A 176 -21.59 4.80 0.23
N THR A 177 -21.26 4.30 1.43
CA THR A 177 -21.86 4.73 2.71
C THR A 177 -20.78 5.09 3.73
N GLN A 178 -21.14 5.82 4.78
CA GLN A 178 -20.19 6.14 5.85
C GLN A 178 -19.84 4.87 6.66
N GLU A 179 -20.79 3.96 6.83
CA GLU A 179 -20.59 2.65 7.46
C GLU A 179 -19.61 1.78 6.65
N SER A 180 -19.74 1.72 5.31
CA SER A 180 -18.76 1.08 4.42
C SER A 180 -17.36 1.64 4.62
N TYR A 181 -17.26 2.97 4.66
CA TYR A 181 -16.00 3.69 4.76
C TYR A 181 -15.29 3.42 6.09
N GLU A 182 -16.03 3.50 7.20
CA GLU A 182 -15.53 3.18 8.54
C GLU A 182 -15.15 1.69 8.67
N LYS A 183 -15.94 0.79 8.10
CA LYS A 183 -15.69 -0.66 8.09
C LYS A 183 -14.43 -1.05 7.32
N GLY A 184 -14.06 -0.29 6.28
CA GLY A 184 -12.79 -0.43 5.56
C GLY A 184 -11.58 0.20 6.26
N MET A 185 -11.75 0.68 7.50
CA MET A 185 -10.79 1.51 8.22
C MET A 185 -10.44 2.79 7.46
N THR A 186 -11.42 3.42 6.81
CA THR A 186 -11.26 4.61 5.95
C THR A 186 -10.33 4.33 4.75
N THR A 187 -9.48 5.28 4.38
CA THR A 187 -8.41 5.10 3.40
C THR A 187 -7.07 4.84 4.10
N ALA A 188 -6.21 4.06 3.46
CA ALA A 188 -4.79 4.02 3.78
C ALA A 188 -4.19 5.43 3.65
N ARG A 189 -3.43 5.86 4.66
CA ARG A 189 -2.64 7.10 4.65
C ARG A 189 -1.77 7.22 3.40
N ASN A 190 -1.69 8.44 2.87
CA ASN A 190 -0.69 8.82 1.88
C ASN A 190 0.00 10.12 2.31
N CYS A 191 1.27 10.24 1.97
CA CYS A 191 2.11 11.37 2.38
C CYS A 191 2.70 12.07 1.16
N ASN A 192 3.11 13.33 1.30
CA ASN A 192 3.87 14.00 0.24
C ASN A 192 5.35 13.56 0.23
N ILE A 193 6.16 14.18 -0.62
CA ILE A 193 7.59 13.90 -0.75
C ILE A 193 8.40 14.09 0.57
N HIS A 194 7.85 14.84 1.54
CA HIS A 194 8.47 15.11 2.83
C HIS A 194 7.91 14.22 3.97
N ASP A 195 7.20 13.15 3.62
CA ASP A 195 6.53 12.22 4.55
C ASP A 195 5.47 12.87 5.46
N VAL A 196 4.88 13.99 5.02
CA VAL A 196 3.77 14.65 5.69
C VAL A 196 2.46 14.09 5.14
N GLU A 197 1.55 13.63 6.02
CA GLU A 197 0.22 13.18 5.62
C GLU A 197 -0.57 14.31 4.95
N VAL A 198 -1.14 14.00 3.78
CA VAL A 198 -2.01 14.88 2.99
C VAL A 198 -3.35 14.17 2.74
N PRO A 199 -4.42 14.87 2.33
CA PRO A 199 -5.69 14.21 2.01
C PRO A 199 -5.48 13.03 1.04
N THR A 200 -6.18 11.93 1.29
CA THR A 200 -6.21 10.78 0.36
C THR A 200 -7.16 11.06 -0.81
N PHE A 201 -8.15 11.93 -0.59
CA PHE A 201 -9.00 12.53 -1.62
C PHE A 201 -9.45 13.93 -1.22
N THR A 202 -9.71 14.75 -2.22
CA THR A 202 -10.26 16.12 -2.09
C THR A 202 -11.55 16.23 -2.86
N LEU A 203 -12.17 17.42 -2.85
CA LEU A 203 -13.06 17.81 -3.93
C LEU A 203 -12.34 17.64 -5.29
N GLY A 204 -13.11 17.32 -6.33
CA GLY A 204 -12.58 17.17 -7.70
C GLY A 204 -12.14 18.51 -8.30
N HIS A 205 -11.20 18.49 -9.25
CA HIS A 205 -10.65 19.71 -9.85
C HIS A 205 -11.68 20.63 -10.54
N ALA A 206 -12.84 20.08 -10.94
CA ALA A 206 -13.88 20.76 -11.72
C ALA A 206 -15.26 20.82 -11.00
N VAL A 207 -15.28 21.25 -9.73
CA VAL A 207 -16.54 21.52 -9.01
C VAL A 207 -17.37 22.66 -9.63
N GLN A 208 -18.69 22.61 -9.45
CA GLN A 208 -19.66 23.52 -10.06
C GLN A 208 -20.76 23.93 -9.05
N GLN A 209 -21.47 25.02 -9.33
CA GLN A 209 -22.50 25.60 -8.44
C GLN A 209 -23.66 24.64 -8.09
N TYR A 210 -23.89 23.62 -8.92
CA TYR A 210 -24.96 22.64 -8.79
C TYR A 210 -24.46 21.18 -8.72
N TRP A 211 -23.15 20.95 -8.70
CA TRP A 211 -22.56 19.61 -8.62
C TRP A 211 -21.12 19.65 -8.09
N PHE A 212 -20.77 18.69 -7.24
CA PHE A 212 -19.39 18.36 -6.92
C PHE A 212 -19.23 16.85 -6.77
N GLY A 213 -17.98 16.40 -6.78
CA GLY A 213 -17.59 15.03 -6.49
C GLY A 213 -16.22 15.01 -5.83
N PHE A 214 -15.73 13.81 -5.52
CA PHE A 214 -14.44 13.60 -4.89
C PHE A 214 -13.42 13.01 -5.88
N GLU A 215 -12.15 13.37 -5.71
CA GLU A 215 -11.04 12.90 -6.54
C GLU A 215 -9.88 12.50 -5.63
N GLY A 216 -9.32 11.31 -5.86
CA GLY A 216 -8.16 10.84 -5.11
C GLY A 216 -6.92 11.67 -5.45
N THR A 217 -6.12 12.05 -4.46
CA THR A 217 -4.87 12.78 -4.68
C THR A 217 -3.90 11.97 -5.55
N ASN A 218 -3.20 12.64 -6.46
CA ASN A 218 -2.43 12.00 -7.53
C ASN A 218 -1.18 11.28 -7.02
N SER A 219 -1.05 9.98 -7.34
CA SER A 219 0.14 9.18 -7.01
C SER A 219 1.41 9.69 -7.69
N ALA A 220 2.51 9.75 -6.93
CA ALA A 220 3.85 10.07 -7.44
C ALA A 220 4.33 9.10 -8.53
N CYS A 221 3.88 7.83 -8.51
CA CYS A 221 4.18 6.87 -9.57
C CYS A 221 3.57 7.25 -10.93
N GLY A 222 2.51 8.04 -10.94
CA GLY A 222 1.93 8.62 -12.16
C GLY A 222 2.73 9.80 -12.70
N ASN A 223 2.02 10.75 -13.33
CA ASN A 223 2.62 11.96 -13.90
C ASN A 223 2.97 13.04 -12.88
N ALA A 224 2.48 12.94 -11.64
CA ALA A 224 2.66 13.97 -10.61
C ALA A 224 4.07 14.01 -10.02
N LYS A 225 4.79 12.86 -10.01
CA LYS A 225 6.17 12.76 -9.50
C LYS A 225 6.33 13.43 -8.13
N GLU A 226 7.27 14.35 -7.96
CA GLU A 226 7.55 15.04 -6.70
C GLU A 226 6.35 15.83 -6.13
N LYS A 227 5.43 16.26 -7.00
CA LYS A 227 4.19 16.98 -6.64
C LYS A 227 3.07 16.06 -6.14
N GLY A 228 3.21 14.76 -6.42
CA GLY A 228 2.24 13.73 -6.06
C GLY A 228 2.39 13.24 -4.63
N VAL A 229 1.63 12.19 -4.33
CA VAL A 229 1.61 11.54 -3.02
C VAL A 229 2.18 10.12 -3.10
N PHE A 230 2.79 9.72 -2.00
CA PHE A 230 3.59 8.52 -1.80
C PHE A 230 2.95 7.67 -0.70
N THR A 231 3.41 6.42 -0.55
CA THR A 231 3.25 5.68 0.70
C THR A 231 3.91 6.45 1.85
N CYS A 232 3.21 6.60 2.98
CA CYS A 232 3.83 7.16 4.20
C CYS A 232 4.90 6.20 4.73
N THR A 233 6.08 6.72 5.04
CA THR A 233 7.24 5.86 5.35
C THR A 233 7.12 5.16 6.70
N ASP A 234 6.29 5.66 7.60
CA ASP A 234 5.94 4.99 8.86
C ASP A 234 5.20 3.65 8.66
N MET A 235 4.63 3.41 7.48
CA MET A 235 4.16 2.09 7.03
C MET A 235 5.30 1.09 6.72
N ALA A 236 6.56 1.45 6.97
CA ALA A 236 7.70 0.54 6.95
C ALA A 236 7.70 -0.40 8.19
N PRO A 237 8.05 -1.68 8.02
CA PRO A 237 7.83 -2.73 9.00
C PRO A 237 8.62 -2.51 10.31
N ILE A 238 8.09 -3.09 11.39
CA ILE A 238 8.68 -3.02 12.73
C ILE A 238 8.81 -4.39 13.39
N ALA A 239 9.86 -4.55 14.21
CA ALA A 239 9.94 -5.64 15.16
C ALA A 239 9.21 -5.24 16.45
N VAL A 240 8.24 -6.03 16.89
CA VAL A 240 7.57 -5.86 18.19
C VAL A 240 8.42 -6.50 19.30
N ASN A 241 9.06 -7.62 18.99
CA ASN A 241 10.10 -8.27 19.78
C ASN A 241 10.87 -9.25 18.88
N GLU A 242 11.73 -10.09 19.45
CA GLU A 242 12.53 -11.07 18.69
C GLU A 242 11.69 -12.09 17.90
N ASN A 243 10.43 -12.34 18.31
CA ASN A 243 9.54 -13.36 17.73
C ASN A 243 8.32 -12.79 16.99
N LEU A 244 7.91 -11.55 17.23
CA LEU A 244 6.76 -10.89 16.61
C LEU A 244 7.15 -9.61 15.86
N SER A 245 6.54 -9.39 14.69
CA SER A 245 6.66 -8.17 13.89
C SER A 245 5.29 -7.70 13.40
N TYR A 246 5.17 -6.41 13.07
CA TYR A 246 4.04 -5.84 12.33
C TYR A 246 4.52 -5.23 11.01
N ALA A 247 3.72 -5.39 9.95
CA ALA A 247 4.02 -4.85 8.62
C ALA A 247 2.76 -4.60 7.79
N TYR A 248 2.95 -4.06 6.59
CA TYR A 248 1.91 -3.90 5.58
C TYR A 248 2.23 -4.71 4.33
N VAL A 249 1.19 -5.11 3.60
CA VAL A 249 1.30 -5.96 2.40
C VAL A 249 0.44 -5.47 1.23
N ALA A 250 0.89 -5.79 0.02
CA ALA A 250 -0.03 -5.99 -1.09
C ALA A 250 -0.55 -7.43 -1.06
N GLY A 251 -1.87 -7.61 -1.16
CA GLY A 251 -2.50 -8.93 -1.20
C GLY A 251 -3.42 -9.13 -2.41
N PRO A 252 -3.75 -10.37 -2.77
CA PRO A 252 -4.65 -10.67 -3.88
C PRO A 252 -6.09 -10.33 -3.51
N GLY A 253 -6.78 -9.55 -4.33
CA GLY A 253 -8.18 -9.14 -4.11
C GLY A 253 -9.16 -10.32 -3.91
N SER A 254 -8.83 -11.46 -4.53
CA SER A 254 -9.54 -12.74 -4.37
C SER A 254 -9.51 -13.34 -2.96
N GLN A 255 -8.63 -12.88 -2.07
CA GLN A 255 -8.45 -13.40 -0.71
C GLN A 255 -8.44 -12.32 0.38
N THR A 256 -8.25 -11.05 0.02
CA THR A 256 -8.19 -9.95 0.98
C THR A 256 -8.76 -8.64 0.42
N THR A 257 -9.13 -7.74 1.32
CA THR A 257 -9.55 -6.37 1.03
C THR A 257 -8.77 -5.39 1.91
N CYS A 258 -8.81 -4.11 1.55
CA CYS A 258 -8.25 -3.02 2.35
C CYS A 258 -8.62 -3.11 3.85
N GLY A 259 -7.65 -2.85 4.73
CA GLY A 259 -7.84 -2.86 6.18
C GLY A 259 -7.96 -4.25 6.84
N LYS A 260 -7.81 -5.36 6.09
CA LYS A 260 -7.78 -6.72 6.66
C LYS A 260 -6.41 -7.12 7.17
N CYS A 261 -6.37 -7.81 8.31
CA CYS A 261 -5.14 -8.31 8.92
C CYS A 261 -5.04 -9.83 8.95
N PHE A 262 -3.80 -10.31 8.84
CA PHE A 262 -3.47 -11.73 8.82
C PHE A 262 -2.27 -11.99 9.72
N HIS A 263 -2.36 -13.05 10.52
CA HIS A 263 -1.25 -13.59 11.27
C HIS A 263 -0.56 -14.64 10.40
N LEU A 264 0.74 -14.45 10.16
CA LEU A 264 1.61 -15.36 9.41
C LEU A 264 2.66 -15.95 10.37
N GLN A 265 2.99 -17.23 10.20
CA GLN A 265 4.07 -17.90 10.90
C GLN A 265 4.97 -18.65 9.91
N TYR A 266 6.28 -18.38 9.95
CA TYR A 266 7.23 -18.90 8.96
C TYR A 266 7.61 -20.36 9.20
N ASP A 267 7.56 -21.20 8.15
CA ASP A 267 7.80 -22.65 8.26
C ASP A 267 9.28 -23.06 8.11
N GLY A 268 10.12 -22.12 7.66
CA GLY A 268 11.54 -22.27 7.42
C GLY A 268 11.91 -22.69 5.99
N SER A 269 10.97 -22.62 5.06
CA SER A 269 11.14 -22.89 3.63
C SER A 269 10.88 -21.61 2.79
N PHE A 270 10.86 -21.74 1.47
CA PHE A 270 10.59 -20.67 0.49
C PHE A 270 9.83 -21.22 -0.73
N LYS A 271 9.27 -20.33 -1.56
CA LYS A 271 8.37 -20.69 -2.67
C LYS A 271 8.94 -21.78 -3.59
N ASP A 272 10.19 -21.62 -4.01
CA ASP A 272 10.85 -22.46 -5.01
C ASP A 272 11.70 -23.60 -4.39
N ALA A 273 11.41 -23.96 -3.13
CA ALA A 273 12.06 -25.06 -2.43
C ALA A 273 11.77 -26.40 -3.11
N SER A 274 12.83 -27.17 -3.36
CA SER A 274 12.71 -28.50 -3.97
C SER A 274 13.82 -29.44 -3.50
N GLY A 275 13.77 -30.71 -3.88
CA GLY A 275 14.83 -31.69 -3.56
C GLY A 275 16.22 -31.30 -4.07
N ASN A 276 16.29 -30.41 -5.08
CA ASN A 276 17.55 -29.89 -5.63
C ASN A 276 17.84 -28.42 -5.21
N ASN A 277 16.92 -27.76 -4.52
CA ASN A 277 17.05 -26.39 -4.04
C ASN A 277 16.53 -26.30 -2.60
N ALA A 278 17.35 -26.73 -1.65
CA ALA A 278 16.99 -26.80 -0.23
C ALA A 278 16.93 -25.39 0.41
N PRO A 279 16.11 -25.18 1.46
CA PRO A 279 16.05 -23.90 2.18
C PRO A 279 17.42 -23.41 2.67
N LYS A 280 17.73 -22.16 2.36
CA LYS A 280 18.97 -21.47 2.78
C LYS A 280 18.97 -21.18 4.29
N GLU A 281 20.11 -20.73 4.83
CA GLU A 281 20.25 -20.40 6.25
C GLU A 281 19.29 -19.27 6.69
N THR A 282 19.07 -18.28 5.83
CA THR A 282 18.11 -17.17 6.02
C THR A 282 16.70 -17.67 6.36
N HIS A 283 16.14 -18.55 5.53
CA HIS A 283 14.82 -19.17 5.75
C HIS A 283 14.77 -19.96 7.06
N LYS A 284 15.81 -20.78 7.33
CA LYS A 284 15.90 -21.59 8.55
C LYS A 284 15.95 -20.73 9.81
N ALA A 285 16.60 -19.57 9.77
CA ALA A 285 16.67 -18.61 10.86
C ALA A 285 15.36 -17.83 11.06
N LEU A 286 14.56 -17.64 10.00
CA LEU A 286 13.24 -17.01 10.10
C LEU A 286 12.17 -17.95 10.71
N LYS A 287 12.39 -19.27 10.69
CA LYS A 287 11.42 -20.29 11.11
C LYS A 287 10.85 -20.03 12.51
N GLY A 288 9.53 -20.08 12.61
CA GLY A 288 8.80 -19.95 13.88
C GLY A 288 8.66 -18.50 14.38
N LYS A 289 9.17 -17.51 13.65
CA LYS A 289 8.76 -16.11 13.85
C LYS A 289 7.35 -15.88 13.32
N HIS A 290 6.67 -14.94 13.95
CA HIS A 290 5.31 -14.53 13.67
C HIS A 290 5.30 -13.09 13.16
N ILE A 291 4.46 -12.79 12.18
CA ILE A 291 4.22 -11.41 11.72
C ILE A 291 2.72 -11.22 11.54
N VAL A 292 2.19 -10.09 12.02
CA VAL A 292 0.83 -9.67 11.67
C VAL A 292 0.96 -8.61 10.59
N VAL A 293 0.29 -8.84 9.46
CA VAL A 293 0.31 -7.93 8.31
C VAL A 293 -1.07 -7.31 8.09
N MET A 294 -1.13 -6.06 7.66
CA MET A 294 -2.36 -5.41 7.17
C MET A 294 -2.30 -5.20 5.65
N THR A 295 -3.42 -5.46 4.97
CA THR A 295 -3.59 -5.18 3.54
C THR A 295 -3.77 -3.69 3.30
N SER A 296 -2.72 -3.01 2.84
CA SER A 296 -2.72 -1.60 2.44
C SER A 296 -2.75 -1.41 0.92
N ASN A 297 -2.44 -2.46 0.17
CA ASN A 297 -2.39 -2.45 -1.28
C ASN A 297 -3.04 -3.72 -1.83
N ILE A 298 -3.50 -3.68 -3.07
CA ILE A 298 -4.01 -4.86 -3.78
C ILE A 298 -3.14 -5.05 -5.02
N GLY A 299 -2.42 -6.18 -5.04
CA GLY A 299 -1.62 -6.55 -6.20
C GLY A 299 -2.53 -7.18 -7.26
N HIS A 300 -2.36 -6.78 -8.52
CA HIS A 300 -2.97 -7.48 -9.67
C HIS A 300 -2.07 -8.59 -10.23
N ASP A 301 -0.84 -8.66 -9.74
CA ASP A 301 0.26 -9.55 -10.11
C ASP A 301 0.62 -10.56 -9.00
N VAL A 302 0.01 -10.45 -7.82
CA VAL A 302 0.21 -11.39 -6.71
C VAL A 302 -0.68 -12.64 -6.83
N GLU A 303 -0.08 -13.81 -6.62
CA GLU A 303 -0.76 -15.11 -6.69
C GLU A 303 -1.67 -15.36 -5.46
N ASN A 304 -2.65 -16.26 -5.60
CA ASN A 304 -3.39 -16.76 -4.43
C ASN A 304 -2.42 -17.38 -3.41
N GLY A 305 -2.42 -16.88 -2.17
CA GLY A 305 -1.50 -17.25 -1.10
C GLY A 305 -0.21 -16.44 -1.06
N GLN A 306 -0.01 -15.48 -1.96
CA GLN A 306 1.11 -14.53 -1.90
C GLN A 306 0.72 -13.28 -1.11
N PHE A 307 1.59 -12.83 -0.22
CA PHE A 307 1.54 -11.46 0.32
C PHE A 307 2.85 -10.75 0.01
N ASP A 308 2.80 -9.65 -0.75
CA ASP A 308 3.98 -8.86 -1.07
C ASP A 308 4.27 -7.90 0.09
N LEU A 309 5.35 -8.14 0.85
CA LEU A 309 5.67 -7.32 2.02
C LEU A 309 6.24 -5.98 1.62
N MET A 310 5.70 -4.91 2.21
CA MET A 310 6.27 -3.57 2.10
C MET A 310 7.60 -3.55 2.87
N VAL A 311 8.70 -3.48 2.12
CA VAL A 311 10.08 -3.53 2.63
C VAL A 311 10.91 -2.49 1.88
N PRO A 312 11.32 -1.38 2.52
CA PRO A 312 12.28 -0.44 1.94
C PRO A 312 13.55 -1.17 1.49
N GLY A 313 13.94 -1.01 0.23
CA GLY A 313 15.05 -1.78 -0.36
C GLY A 313 14.68 -3.18 -0.89
N GLY A 314 13.41 -3.59 -0.81
CA GLY A 314 12.89 -4.85 -1.37
C GLY A 314 12.77 -4.87 -2.90
N GLY A 315 12.93 -3.73 -3.55
CA GLY A 315 12.79 -3.54 -5.00
C GLY A 315 11.54 -2.75 -5.35
N VAL A 316 11.63 -1.88 -6.35
CA VAL A 316 10.53 -0.99 -6.78
C VAL A 316 9.54 -1.71 -7.72
N GLY A 317 9.93 -2.83 -8.31
CA GLY A 317 9.11 -3.60 -9.23
C GLY A 317 8.87 -2.86 -10.55
N ALA A 318 7.59 -2.74 -10.93
CA ALA A 318 7.17 -2.14 -12.19
C ALA A 318 7.05 -0.61 -12.17
N PHE A 319 7.00 0.01 -10.98
CA PHE A 319 6.84 1.45 -10.79
C PHE A 319 7.93 1.98 -9.87
N ASP A 320 8.32 3.24 -10.01
CA ASP A 320 9.36 3.84 -9.17
C ASP A 320 8.99 5.28 -8.81
N ALA A 321 8.45 5.46 -7.62
CA ALA A 321 8.42 6.74 -6.92
C ALA A 321 9.51 6.82 -5.83
N LEU A 322 10.11 5.71 -5.39
CA LEU A 322 11.14 5.69 -4.36
C LEU A 322 12.37 6.51 -4.77
N SER A 323 12.84 6.37 -6.02
CA SER A 323 13.90 7.19 -6.61
C SER A 323 13.54 8.67 -6.76
N THR A 324 12.25 9.01 -6.67
CA THR A 324 11.76 10.40 -6.64
C THR A 324 11.69 10.93 -5.20
N GLN A 325 11.28 10.08 -4.24
CA GLN A 325 11.13 10.44 -2.83
C GLN A 325 12.49 10.62 -2.13
N VAL A 326 13.45 9.73 -2.43
CA VAL A 326 14.76 9.69 -1.77
C VAL A 326 15.76 10.53 -2.55
N ASN A 327 16.05 11.72 -2.03
CA ASN A 327 17.06 12.62 -2.59
C ASN A 327 18.48 12.13 -2.30
N GLY A 328 19.03 11.30 -3.18
CA GLY A 328 20.42 10.83 -3.11
C GLY A 328 21.06 10.61 -4.47
N ALA A 329 22.25 11.18 -4.67
CA ALA A 329 23.00 10.99 -5.91
C ALA A 329 23.75 9.64 -5.89
N ASN A 330 23.58 8.84 -6.94
CA ASN A 330 24.27 7.55 -7.17
C ASN A 330 23.93 6.45 -6.14
N ILE A 331 22.70 6.40 -5.62
CA ILE A 331 22.22 5.24 -4.85
C ILE A 331 22.21 4.00 -5.76
N ASN A 332 22.80 2.88 -5.29
CA ASN A 332 22.58 1.58 -5.92
C ASN A 332 21.27 0.99 -5.38
N TRP A 333 20.20 1.09 -6.17
CA TRP A 333 18.89 0.55 -5.80
C TRP A 333 18.80 -0.99 -5.84
N GLY A 334 19.86 -1.67 -6.29
CA GLY A 334 19.87 -3.10 -6.52
C GLY A 334 18.99 -3.51 -7.70
N ALA A 335 18.44 -4.71 -7.67
CA ALA A 335 17.56 -5.18 -8.74
C ALA A 335 16.16 -4.58 -8.61
N GLY A 336 15.53 -4.21 -9.75
CA GLY A 336 14.14 -3.71 -9.76
C GLY A 336 13.17 -4.66 -9.03
N PHE A 337 13.33 -5.97 -9.21
CA PHE A 337 12.61 -7.00 -8.45
C PHE A 337 13.54 -7.68 -7.43
N GLY A 338 13.15 -7.67 -6.15
CA GLY A 338 13.89 -8.26 -5.03
C GLY A 338 15.04 -7.41 -4.45
N GLY A 339 15.35 -6.27 -5.07
CA GLY A 339 16.06 -5.14 -4.47
C GLY A 339 17.49 -5.43 -4.04
N PHE A 340 17.82 -4.95 -2.84
CA PHE A 340 19.15 -5.05 -2.24
C PHE A 340 19.57 -6.51 -2.01
N LEU A 341 18.65 -7.39 -1.65
CA LEU A 341 18.97 -8.81 -1.45
C LEU A 341 19.38 -9.49 -2.77
N THR A 342 18.69 -9.22 -3.87
CA THR A 342 19.04 -9.77 -5.18
C THR A 342 20.44 -9.31 -5.63
N GLU A 343 20.77 -8.03 -5.39
CA GLU A 343 22.11 -7.48 -5.66
C GLU A 343 23.18 -8.16 -4.79
N CYS A 344 22.92 -8.30 -3.49
CA CYS A 344 23.82 -8.97 -2.55
C CYS A 344 24.02 -10.47 -2.89
N GLN A 345 22.97 -11.19 -3.29
CA GLN A 345 23.06 -12.57 -3.77
C GLN A 345 23.86 -12.67 -5.08
N SER A 346 23.67 -11.74 -6.01
CA SER A 346 24.45 -11.69 -7.27
C SER A 346 25.94 -11.46 -7.00
N LYS A 347 26.26 -10.56 -6.07
CA LYS A 347 27.63 -10.21 -5.64
C LYS A 347 28.33 -11.31 -4.83
N HIS A 348 27.61 -11.99 -3.94
CA HIS A 348 28.20 -12.93 -2.97
C HIS A 348 27.86 -14.42 -3.24
N GLY A 349 27.02 -14.72 -4.24
CA GLY A 349 26.50 -16.05 -4.54
C GLY A 349 25.26 -16.42 -3.71
N TYR A 350 24.35 -17.20 -4.29
CA TYR A 350 23.02 -17.54 -3.74
C TYR A 350 23.00 -18.58 -2.60
N ASP A 351 24.14 -19.21 -2.30
CA ASP A 351 24.30 -20.20 -1.22
C ASP A 351 25.28 -19.71 -0.13
N ASN A 352 25.42 -18.39 0.04
CA ASN A 352 26.23 -17.80 1.09
C ASN A 352 25.54 -17.84 2.48
N LYS A 353 26.29 -17.46 3.52
CA LYS A 353 25.83 -17.43 4.90
C LYS A 353 24.87 -16.30 5.17
N LEU A 354 24.03 -16.49 6.20
CA LEU A 354 23.10 -15.47 6.71
C LEU A 354 23.79 -14.12 6.94
N GLU A 355 24.91 -14.09 7.66
CA GLU A 355 25.54 -12.84 8.10
C GLU A 355 26.05 -12.01 6.91
N VAL A 356 26.47 -12.66 5.81
CA VAL A 356 26.97 -11.99 4.60
C VAL A 356 25.84 -11.25 3.88
N TYR A 357 24.64 -11.82 3.83
CA TYR A 357 23.48 -11.12 3.29
C TYR A 357 23.01 -10.00 4.22
N GLN A 358 23.02 -10.23 5.54
CA GLN A 358 22.65 -9.19 6.51
C GLN A 358 23.59 -7.98 6.45
N GLU A 359 24.91 -8.19 6.45
CA GLU A 359 25.90 -7.11 6.33
C GLU A 359 25.74 -6.36 5.00
N CYS A 360 25.69 -7.09 3.88
CA CYS A 360 25.56 -6.46 2.56
C CYS A 360 24.25 -5.67 2.37
N VAL A 361 23.11 -6.20 2.85
CA VAL A 361 21.83 -5.47 2.77
C VAL A 361 21.86 -4.23 3.65
N LYS A 362 22.44 -4.30 4.86
CA LYS A 362 22.55 -3.15 5.76
C LYS A 362 23.47 -2.05 5.23
N ASP A 363 24.59 -2.40 4.62
CA ASP A 363 25.44 -1.45 3.90
C ASP A 363 24.65 -0.68 2.81
N MET A 364 23.77 -1.37 2.09
CA MET A 364 22.88 -0.75 1.10
C MET A 364 21.78 0.10 1.75
N CYS A 365 21.21 -0.34 2.88
CA CYS A 365 20.24 0.43 3.66
C CYS A 365 20.84 1.77 4.14
N ASP A 366 22.04 1.74 4.70
CA ASP A 366 22.74 2.93 5.20
C ASP A 366 23.14 3.87 4.05
N ALA A 367 23.59 3.31 2.92
CA ALA A 367 23.91 4.09 1.72
C ALA A 367 22.69 4.77 1.08
N ALA A 368 21.53 4.11 1.05
CA ALA A 368 20.31 4.63 0.45
C ALA A 368 19.53 5.58 1.37
N PHE A 369 19.35 5.21 2.65
CA PHE A 369 18.42 5.88 3.56
C PHE A 369 19.12 6.61 4.73
N GLY A 370 20.38 6.30 5.03
CA GLY A 370 21.10 6.81 6.21
C GLY A 370 21.26 8.33 6.28
N SER A 371 21.14 9.03 5.15
CA SER A 371 21.14 10.51 5.08
C SER A 371 19.90 11.10 4.40
N ALA A 372 18.90 10.29 4.08
CA ALA A 372 17.72 10.69 3.29
C ALA A 372 16.72 11.57 4.07
N GLY A 373 16.85 11.65 5.40
CA GLY A 373 15.85 12.31 6.26
C GLY A 373 14.56 11.50 6.47
N LEU A 374 14.54 10.24 6.03
CA LEU A 374 13.38 9.33 6.10
C LEU A 374 13.71 8.13 7.01
N PRO A 375 13.70 8.31 8.34
CA PRO A 375 14.22 7.31 9.30
C PRO A 375 13.41 6.01 9.31
N ASN A 376 12.12 6.05 8.95
CA ASN A 376 11.30 4.84 8.88
C ASN A 376 11.74 3.92 7.72
N LEU A 377 12.18 4.48 6.58
CA LEU A 377 12.74 3.68 5.47
C LEU A 377 14.02 2.97 5.92
N LEU A 378 14.91 3.68 6.61
CA LEU A 378 16.13 3.10 7.18
C LEU A 378 15.80 1.97 8.15
N ARG A 379 14.86 2.20 9.09
CA ARG A 379 14.37 1.18 10.04
C ARG A 379 13.82 -0.05 9.33
N GLY A 380 12.94 0.12 8.35
CA GLY A 380 12.31 -0.98 7.62
C GLY A 380 13.30 -1.79 6.78
N CYS A 381 14.31 -1.13 6.23
CA CYS A 381 15.39 -1.79 5.50
C CYS A 381 16.29 -2.63 6.44
N HIS A 382 16.72 -2.06 7.57
CA HIS A 382 17.48 -2.81 8.59
C HIS A 382 16.65 -3.95 9.21
N TRP A 383 15.34 -3.75 9.44
CA TRP A 383 14.42 -4.80 9.89
C TRP A 383 14.43 -6.02 8.96
N PHE A 384 14.53 -5.82 7.65
CA PHE A 384 14.55 -6.91 6.68
C PHE A 384 15.84 -7.74 6.76
N ALA A 385 16.98 -7.10 7.01
CA ALA A 385 18.21 -7.82 7.30
C ALA A 385 18.13 -8.53 8.67
N ASP A 386 17.81 -7.81 9.74
CA ASP A 386 17.99 -8.27 11.11
C ASP A 386 16.84 -9.13 11.64
N TRP A 387 15.59 -8.67 11.56
CA TRP A 387 14.44 -9.41 12.08
C TRP A 387 13.94 -10.46 11.08
N TYR A 388 13.86 -10.08 9.80
CA TYR A 388 13.42 -10.93 8.69
C TYR A 388 14.53 -11.84 8.13
N MET A 389 15.73 -11.80 8.72
CA MET A 389 16.85 -12.70 8.42
C MET A 389 17.29 -12.69 6.95
N ALA A 390 17.03 -11.61 6.21
CA ALA A 390 17.23 -11.51 4.76
C ALA A 390 16.66 -12.73 3.99
N ALA A 391 15.50 -13.23 4.41
CA ALA A 391 14.86 -14.39 3.78
C ALA A 391 14.32 -14.06 2.38
N ASP A 392 14.53 -14.96 1.42
CA ASP A 392 14.21 -14.74 0.01
C ASP A 392 12.96 -15.52 -0.39
N ASN A 393 11.84 -14.80 -0.39
CA ASN A 393 10.51 -15.32 -0.67
C ASN A 393 10.08 -16.51 0.23
N PRO A 394 10.17 -16.37 1.57
CA PRO A 394 9.90 -17.45 2.52
C PRO A 394 8.43 -17.90 2.50
N THR A 395 8.20 -19.18 2.82
CA THR A 395 6.87 -19.75 3.00
C THR A 395 6.38 -19.65 4.45
N TYR A 396 5.07 -19.53 4.60
CA TYR A 396 4.39 -19.39 5.88
C TYR A 396 3.07 -20.15 5.92
N HIS A 397 2.58 -20.35 7.14
CA HIS A 397 1.18 -20.63 7.41
C HIS A 397 0.47 -19.34 7.85
N TRP A 398 -0.81 -19.16 7.52
CA TRP A 398 -1.57 -17.95 7.85
C TRP A 398 -3.02 -18.20 8.25
N GLU A 399 -3.56 -17.26 9.01
CA GLU A 399 -4.98 -17.10 9.38
C GLU A 399 -5.36 -15.61 9.42
N GLU A 400 -6.65 -15.29 9.22
CA GLU A 400 -7.17 -13.92 9.38
C GLU A 400 -7.31 -13.61 10.88
N VAL A 401 -6.95 -12.39 11.29
CA VAL A 401 -7.01 -11.93 12.69
C VAL A 401 -7.49 -10.48 12.78
N GLU A 402 -8.00 -10.10 13.95
CA GLU A 402 -8.27 -8.69 14.26
C GLU A 402 -6.98 -7.87 14.22
N CYS A 403 -7.06 -6.65 13.68
CA CYS A 403 -5.90 -5.81 13.46
C CYS A 403 -5.32 -5.24 14.78
N PRO A 404 -3.98 -5.27 14.97
CA PRO A 404 -3.33 -4.56 16.07
C PRO A 404 -3.57 -3.05 15.94
N GLN A 405 -3.84 -2.35 17.05
CA GLN A 405 -4.10 -0.91 17.02
C GLN A 405 -2.94 -0.10 16.39
N TYR A 406 -1.69 -0.55 16.57
CA TYR A 406 -0.52 -0.02 15.86
C TYR A 406 -0.72 0.04 14.33
N LEU A 407 -1.15 -1.08 13.72
CA LEU A 407 -1.41 -1.12 12.28
C LEU A 407 -2.65 -0.32 11.89
N ILE A 408 -3.62 -0.14 12.79
CA ILE A 408 -4.80 0.71 12.53
C ILE A 408 -4.39 2.18 12.51
N ASP A 409 -3.66 2.66 13.52
CA ASP A 409 -3.33 4.09 13.65
C ASP A 409 -2.42 4.57 12.52
N HIS A 410 -1.39 3.79 12.16
CA HIS A 410 -0.49 4.13 11.04
C HIS A 410 -1.13 3.91 9.65
N TYR A 411 -2.27 3.20 9.55
CA TYR A 411 -3.05 3.02 8.32
C TYR A 411 -4.10 4.10 8.12
N MET A 412 -4.95 4.35 9.13
CA MET A 412 -6.14 5.19 9.00
C MET A 412 -5.75 6.65 8.77
N THR A 413 -6.34 7.30 7.76
CA THR A 413 -6.11 8.73 7.57
C THR A 413 -6.60 9.55 8.77
N ARG A 414 -5.73 10.44 9.25
CA ARG A 414 -6.03 11.43 10.28
C ARG A 414 -6.75 12.66 9.69
N ILE A 415 -6.83 12.74 8.36
CA ILE A 415 -7.44 13.84 7.59
C ILE A 415 -8.85 13.47 7.09
N ASN A 416 -8.99 12.52 6.17
CA ASN A 416 -10.30 12.17 5.59
C ASN A 416 -11.07 11.19 6.52
N LYS A 417 -11.37 11.60 7.75
CA LYS A 417 -12.07 10.75 8.74
C LYS A 417 -13.51 10.37 8.33
N THR A 418 -14.11 11.16 7.45
CA THR A 418 -15.43 10.93 6.85
C THR A 418 -15.31 10.78 5.34
N LYS A 419 -16.27 10.05 4.73
CA LYS A 419 -16.34 9.86 3.26
C LYS A 419 -16.61 11.16 2.49
N ASP A 420 -16.99 12.21 3.19
CA ASP A 420 -17.28 13.56 2.71
C ASP A 420 -16.34 14.55 3.40
N ASN A 421 -15.81 15.52 2.65
CA ASN A 421 -14.99 16.63 3.13
C ASN A 421 -15.13 17.84 2.20
N ARG A 422 -14.53 18.99 2.55
CA ARG A 422 -14.55 20.21 1.71
C ARG A 422 -13.16 20.68 1.29
N TYR A 423 -12.14 19.82 1.44
CA TYR A 423 -10.78 20.15 1.07
C TYR A 423 -10.70 20.42 -0.43
N LYS A 424 -10.10 21.55 -0.77
CA LYS A 424 -9.91 22.00 -2.14
C LYS A 424 -8.92 21.08 -2.87
N TRP A 425 -9.07 21.02 -4.18
CA TRP A 425 -8.15 20.27 -5.03
C TRP A 425 -6.81 21.00 -5.19
N HIS A 426 -5.71 20.25 -5.16
CA HIS A 426 -4.36 20.72 -5.45
C HIS A 426 -3.64 19.74 -6.40
N ASP A 427 -2.92 20.28 -7.38
CA ASP A 427 -2.02 19.54 -8.28
C ASP A 427 -0.61 19.33 -7.69
N ASP A 428 -0.28 20.05 -6.63
CA ASP A 428 1.03 20.03 -5.98
C ASP A 428 0.91 19.96 -4.45
N TRP A 429 1.29 18.81 -3.90
CA TRP A 429 1.37 18.57 -2.46
C TRP A 429 2.79 18.69 -1.90
N SER A 430 3.80 18.92 -2.74
CA SER A 430 5.21 18.93 -2.34
C SER A 430 5.54 20.02 -1.32
N THR A 431 4.82 21.15 -1.34
CA THR A 431 5.07 22.29 -0.46
C THR A 431 4.30 22.26 0.86
N TYR A 432 3.34 21.34 1.02
CA TYR A 432 2.51 21.21 2.22
C TYR A 432 3.33 20.71 3.41
N LYS A 433 3.11 21.28 4.59
CA LYS A 433 3.84 20.94 5.82
C LYS A 433 2.88 20.53 6.93
N GLU A 434 3.40 19.79 7.89
CA GLU A 434 2.61 19.41 9.05
C GLU A 434 2.14 20.65 9.82
N GLY A 435 0.84 20.73 10.07
CA GLY A 435 0.19 21.88 10.70
C GLY A 435 -0.20 23.02 9.76
N ASP A 436 0.12 22.96 8.45
CA ASP A 436 -0.48 23.89 7.48
C ASP A 436 -2.01 23.67 7.43
N PRO A 437 -2.82 24.74 7.34
CA PRO A 437 -4.26 24.60 7.19
C PRO A 437 -4.61 24.05 5.80
N LEU A 438 -5.47 23.04 5.76
CA LEU A 438 -6.07 22.58 4.50
C LEU A 438 -7.06 23.63 4.00
N GLU A 439 -6.89 24.10 2.76
CA GLU A 439 -7.86 25.01 2.12
C GLU A 439 -9.20 24.30 1.92
N GLU A 440 -10.30 24.94 2.32
CA GLU A 440 -11.66 24.45 2.07
C GLU A 440 -12.38 25.31 1.02
N GLN A 441 -13.23 24.67 0.21
CA GLN A 441 -14.08 25.35 -0.77
C GLN A 441 -15.51 25.53 -0.21
N GLU A 442 -16.12 26.69 -0.44
CA GLU A 442 -17.51 26.95 -0.06
C GLU A 442 -18.47 26.04 -0.87
N CYS A 443 -19.16 25.12 -0.22
CA CYS A 443 -20.13 24.20 -0.83
C CYS A 443 -21.39 24.05 0.04
N LEU A 444 -22.52 23.65 -0.57
CA LEU A 444 -23.80 23.42 0.10
C LEU A 444 -24.32 24.65 0.89
N THR A 445 -24.10 25.85 0.34
CA THR A 445 -24.62 27.12 0.88
C THR A 445 -25.97 27.48 0.25
N ASP A 446 -26.63 28.54 0.73
CA ASP A 446 -27.82 29.11 0.08
C ASP A 446 -27.57 29.51 -1.40
N GLU A 447 -26.32 29.84 -1.76
CA GLU A 447 -25.91 30.16 -3.13
C GLU A 447 -25.57 28.90 -3.95
N TYR A 448 -25.06 27.85 -3.30
CA TYR A 448 -24.59 26.60 -3.93
C TYR A 448 -25.27 25.35 -3.33
N PRO A 449 -26.61 25.24 -3.35
CA PRO A 449 -27.34 24.25 -2.54
C PRO A 449 -27.08 22.78 -2.90
N ASN A 450 -26.54 22.51 -4.10
CA ASN A 450 -26.19 21.16 -4.58
C ASN A 450 -24.72 21.07 -5.05
N GLY A 451 -23.91 22.09 -4.78
CA GLY A 451 -22.62 22.28 -5.44
C GLY A 451 -21.61 23.00 -4.58
N CYS A 452 -20.54 23.44 -5.24
CA CYS A 452 -19.52 24.32 -4.67
C CYS A 452 -19.41 25.60 -5.49
N LYS A 453 -18.88 26.63 -4.86
CA LYS A 453 -18.28 27.79 -5.53
C LYS A 453 -17.28 27.28 -6.58
N PRO A 454 -17.39 27.68 -7.86
CA PRO A 454 -16.38 27.35 -8.86
C PRO A 454 -15.00 27.90 -8.48
N ASN A 455 -13.94 27.24 -8.97
CA ASN A 455 -12.55 27.65 -8.80
C ASN A 455 -12.21 28.94 -9.58
#